data_AF-A0A1Z9F6Z9-F1
#
_entry.id   AF-A0A1Z9F6Z9-F1
#
_cell.length_a   1.000
_cell.length_b   1.000
_cell.length_c   1.000
_cell.angle_alpha   90.00
_cell.angle_beta   90.00
_cell.angle_gamma   90.00
#
_symmetry.space_group_name_H-M   'P 1'
#
loop_
_entity.id
_entity.type
_entity.pdbx_description
1 polymer ?
#
loop_
_entity_poly.entity_id
_entity_poly.type
_entity_poly.pdbx_seq_one_letter_code
_entity_poly.pdbx_strand_id
1 'polypeptide(L)'
;MTELLLGVALFHGFSKMLIALGREPSDMDTVVIPTPTAPTDSLKIDYPKTNPMHRVLSPSTNLRDRWLHFEDALWESDSCPNEILRIVRSRLAGLFALPNNFSDYYHTSSRDSSLASIADQFFFDVRSISKEQRSSIVDEIGLDGLLNLMICLALYDGAFRVISAISSLEAYWI
;
A
#
# COMPACT_ATOMS: atom_id res chain seq x y z
N MET A 1 -3.81 12.75 14.90
CA MET A 1 -2.94 13.12 13.76
C MET A 1 -2.67 11.92 12.86
N THR A 2 -2.22 10.79 13.41
CA THR A 2 -1.95 9.54 12.66
C THR A 2 -3.11 9.09 11.79
N GLU A 3 -4.35 9.10 12.29
CA GLU A 3 -5.53 8.69 11.51
C GLU A 3 -5.76 9.59 10.29
N LEU A 4 -5.60 10.91 10.44
CA LEU A 4 -5.77 11.88 9.36
C LEU A 4 -4.66 11.74 8.32
N LEU A 5 -3.41 11.58 8.75
CA LEU A 5 -2.29 11.29 7.86
C LEU A 5 -2.51 9.98 7.08
N LEU A 6 -2.97 8.93 7.76
CA LEU A 6 -3.26 7.66 7.12
C LEU A 6 -4.41 7.78 6.11
N GLY A 7 -5.49 8.48 6.47
CA GLY A 7 -6.62 8.71 5.58
C GLY A 7 -6.22 9.44 4.30
N VAL A 8 -5.43 10.51 4.41
CA VAL A 8 -4.91 11.25 3.25
C VAL A 8 -3.95 10.40 2.43
N ALA A 9 -3.06 9.65 3.07
CA ALA A 9 -2.08 8.81 2.39
C ALA A 9 -2.74 7.65 1.64
N LEU A 10 -3.75 7.00 2.24
CA LEU A 10 -4.55 5.96 1.60
C LEU A 10 -5.37 6.53 0.44
N PHE A 11 -6.03 7.69 0.63
CA PHE A 11 -6.75 8.35 -0.45
C PHE A 11 -5.84 8.61 -1.66
N HIS A 12 -4.63 9.12 -1.41
CA HIS A 12 -3.64 9.34 -2.46
C HIS A 12 -3.20 8.04 -3.14
N GLY A 13 -2.85 7.01 -2.37
CA GLY A 13 -2.44 5.70 -2.90
C GLY A 13 -3.52 5.05 -3.77
N PHE A 14 -4.77 5.00 -3.28
CA PHE A 14 -5.88 4.41 -4.03
C PHE A 14 -6.28 5.25 -5.25
N SER A 15 -6.17 6.58 -5.19
CA SER A 15 -6.37 7.43 -6.37
C SER A 15 -5.35 7.12 -7.47
N LYS A 16 -4.07 6.93 -7.10
CA LYS A 16 -3.04 6.50 -8.05
C LYS A 16 -3.34 5.12 -8.62
N MET A 17 -3.79 4.17 -7.81
CA MET A 17 -4.23 2.86 -8.31
C MET A 17 -5.31 2.96 -9.37
N LEU A 18 -6.34 3.81 -9.19
CA LEU A 18 -7.38 3.98 -10.22
C LEU A 18 -6.78 4.49 -11.53
N ILE A 19 -5.92 5.50 -11.48
CA ILE A 19 -5.21 6.02 -12.66
C ILE A 19 -4.33 4.93 -13.29
N ALA A 20 -3.58 4.17 -12.48
CA ALA A 20 -2.74 3.06 -12.93
C ALA A 20 -3.54 1.99 -13.68
N LEU A 21 -4.80 1.76 -13.27
CA LEU A 21 -5.74 0.84 -13.90
C LEU A 21 -6.44 1.44 -15.14
N GLY A 22 -6.07 2.65 -15.57
CA GLY A 22 -6.67 3.35 -16.71
C GLY A 22 -8.07 3.90 -16.39
N ARG A 23 -8.37 4.16 -15.11
CA ARG A 23 -9.61 4.76 -14.64
C ARG A 23 -9.32 6.18 -14.18
N GLU A 24 -9.24 7.11 -15.14
CA GLU A 24 -9.13 8.53 -14.81
C GLU A 24 -10.47 9.05 -14.26
N PRO A 25 -10.46 9.92 -13.24
CA PRO A 25 -11.70 10.46 -12.67
C PRO A 25 -12.59 11.18 -13.68
N SER A 26 -12.01 11.79 -14.73
CA SER A 26 -12.77 12.44 -15.81
C SER A 26 -13.60 11.46 -16.65
N ASP A 27 -13.20 10.20 -16.66
CA ASP A 27 -13.72 9.16 -17.56
C ASP A 27 -14.60 8.15 -16.79
N MET A 28 -14.80 8.39 -15.49
CA MET A 28 -15.64 7.58 -14.63
C MET A 28 -16.99 8.27 -14.40
N ASP A 29 -18.07 7.52 -14.55
CA ASP A 29 -19.39 7.97 -14.13
C ASP A 29 -19.35 8.37 -12.65
N THR A 30 -20.03 9.47 -12.31
CA THR A 30 -20.18 9.88 -10.91
C THR A 30 -21.09 8.86 -10.21
N VAL A 31 -20.50 7.96 -9.44
CA VAL A 31 -21.23 7.01 -8.60
C VAL A 31 -21.31 7.58 -7.19
N VAL A 32 -22.53 7.87 -6.72
CA VAL A 32 -22.78 8.22 -5.33
C VAL A 32 -22.80 6.93 -4.51
N ILE A 33 -21.69 6.61 -3.86
CA ILE A 33 -21.63 5.51 -2.90
C ILE A 33 -21.99 6.09 -1.54
N PRO A 34 -23.01 5.57 -0.83
CA PRO A 34 -23.31 6.01 0.52
C PRO A 34 -22.09 5.76 1.41
N THR A 35 -21.71 6.75 2.20
CA THR A 35 -20.61 6.58 3.16
C THR A 35 -20.93 5.39 4.07
N PRO A 36 -20.14 4.32 4.05
CA PRO A 36 -20.37 3.18 4.93
C PRO A 36 -20.34 3.66 6.39
N THR A 37 -21.26 3.17 7.21
CA THR A 37 -21.19 3.42 8.65
C THR A 37 -19.95 2.74 9.21
N ALA A 38 -19.09 3.49 9.89
CA ALA A 38 -17.89 2.94 10.51
C ALA A 38 -18.30 1.82 11.48
N PRO A 39 -17.71 0.62 11.39
CA PRO A 39 -18.15 -0.46 12.26
C PRO A 39 -17.73 -0.16 13.69
N THR A 40 -18.69 -0.29 14.62
CA THR A 40 -18.49 0.00 16.04
C THR A 40 -17.77 -1.13 16.78
N ASP A 41 -17.76 -2.33 16.21
CA ASP A 41 -17.14 -3.50 16.81
C ASP A 41 -15.63 -3.46 16.64
N SER A 42 -14.91 -3.84 17.72
CA SER A 42 -13.47 -4.04 17.65
C SER A 42 -13.15 -5.42 17.08
N LEU A 43 -12.18 -5.47 16.15
CA LEU A 43 -11.56 -6.71 15.75
C LEU A 43 -10.71 -7.21 16.91
N LYS A 44 -11.10 -8.33 17.54
CA LYS A 44 -10.34 -8.95 18.63
C LYS A 44 -9.40 -10.01 18.08
N ILE A 45 -8.41 -9.57 17.31
CA ILE A 45 -7.38 -10.44 16.72
C ILE A 45 -6.03 -10.01 17.28
N ASP A 46 -5.23 -10.97 17.73
CA ASP A 46 -3.88 -10.68 18.24
C ASP A 46 -2.88 -10.70 17.08
N TYR A 47 -2.32 -9.54 16.77
CA TYR A 47 -1.38 -9.37 15.66
C TYR A 47 0.07 -9.26 16.16
N PRO A 48 1.06 -9.74 15.38
CA PRO A 48 2.46 -9.61 15.75
C PRO A 48 2.87 -8.15 15.97
N LYS A 49 3.40 -7.85 17.16
CA LYS A 49 3.93 -6.51 17.51
C LYS A 49 5.17 -6.12 16.71
N THR A 50 5.73 -7.05 15.95
CA THR A 50 6.88 -6.83 15.06
C THR A 50 6.51 -6.09 13.77
N ASN A 51 5.23 -6.04 13.38
CA ASN A 51 4.80 -5.27 12.21
C ASN A 51 4.98 -3.76 12.47
N PRO A 52 5.71 -3.02 11.60
CA PRO A 52 5.86 -1.56 11.69
C PRO A 52 4.57 -0.78 11.93
N MET A 53 3.49 -1.15 11.24
CA MET A 53 2.21 -0.47 11.34
C MET A 53 1.51 -0.72 12.67
N HIS A 54 1.83 -1.82 13.36
CA HIS A 54 1.39 -2.02 14.74
C HIS A 54 1.93 -0.91 15.67
N ARG A 55 3.20 -0.50 15.49
CA ARG A 55 3.80 0.61 16.26
C ARG A 55 3.22 1.95 15.84
N VAL A 56 3.19 2.23 14.54
CA VAL A 56 2.71 3.50 13.97
C VAL A 56 1.28 3.81 14.38
N LEU A 57 0.41 2.79 14.36
CA LEU A 57 -1.01 2.92 14.65
C LEU A 57 -1.36 2.60 16.11
N SER A 58 -0.36 2.42 16.99
CA SER A 58 -0.59 2.14 18.41
C SER A 58 -1.51 3.15 19.14
N PRO A 59 -1.56 4.46 18.79
CA PRO A 59 -2.52 5.37 19.41
C PRO A 59 -3.98 5.13 19.01
N SER A 60 -4.23 4.38 17.93
CA SER A 60 -5.54 4.16 17.33
C SER A 60 -5.79 2.66 17.11
N THR A 61 -6.05 1.92 18.19
CA THR A 61 -6.12 0.45 18.18
C THR A 61 -7.12 -0.13 17.19
N ASN A 62 -8.33 0.44 17.09
CA ASN A 62 -9.33 -0.04 16.13
C ASN A 62 -8.84 0.12 14.67
N LEU A 63 -8.20 1.25 14.35
CA LEU A 63 -7.62 1.48 13.03
C LEU A 63 -6.42 0.56 12.76
N ARG A 64 -5.56 0.36 13.78
CA ARG A 64 -4.45 -0.58 13.72
C ARG A 64 -4.94 -1.99 13.39
N ASP A 65 -5.93 -2.50 14.12
CA ASP A 65 -6.37 -3.88 13.98
C ASP A 65 -7.04 -4.10 12.61
N ARG A 66 -7.77 -3.08 12.10
CA ARG A 66 -8.31 -3.10 10.73
C ARG A 66 -7.25 -3.03 9.64
N TRP A 67 -6.23 -2.21 9.85
CA TRP A 67 -5.09 -2.15 8.95
C TRP A 67 -4.41 -3.51 8.85
N LEU A 68 -4.07 -4.10 10.00
CA LEU A 68 -3.37 -5.38 10.07
C LEU A 68 -4.22 -6.50 9.48
N HIS A 69 -5.54 -6.49 9.72
CA HIS A 69 -6.45 -7.42 9.07
C HIS A 69 -6.46 -7.29 7.54
N PHE A 70 -6.48 -6.06 7.02
CA PHE A 70 -6.46 -5.83 5.58
C PHE A 70 -5.11 -6.20 4.95
N GLU A 71 -4.01 -5.89 5.64
CA GLU A 71 -2.67 -6.29 5.24
C GLU A 71 -2.54 -7.82 5.19
N ASP A 72 -2.98 -8.54 6.22
CA ASP A 72 -2.96 -10.01 6.24
C ASP A 72 -3.80 -10.59 5.10
N ALA A 73 -5.01 -10.06 4.87
CA ALA A 73 -5.86 -10.51 3.76
C ALA A 73 -5.19 -10.33 2.37
N LEU A 74 -4.38 -9.27 2.19
CA LEU A 74 -3.58 -9.08 0.98
C LEU A 74 -2.51 -10.17 0.82
N TRP A 75 -1.82 -10.55 1.91
CA TRP A 75 -0.75 -11.57 1.89
C TRP A 75 -1.25 -13.02 1.85
N GLU A 76 -2.44 -13.27 2.38
CA GLU A 76 -3.11 -14.56 2.35
C GLU A 76 -3.85 -14.81 1.02
N SER A 77 -3.98 -13.79 0.18
CA SER A 77 -4.64 -13.94 -1.12
C SER A 77 -3.74 -14.68 -2.12
N ASP A 78 -4.25 -15.78 -2.66
CA ASP A 78 -3.56 -16.58 -3.69
C ASP A 78 -3.57 -15.93 -5.09
N SER A 79 -4.21 -14.76 -5.24
CA SER A 79 -4.38 -14.13 -6.56
C SER A 79 -3.10 -13.51 -7.12
N CYS A 80 -2.09 -13.22 -6.29
CA CYS A 80 -0.79 -12.69 -6.73
C CYS A 80 0.35 -13.39 -5.98
N PRO A 81 1.40 -13.87 -6.68
CA PRO A 81 2.55 -14.47 -6.02
C PRO A 81 3.18 -13.53 -4.98
N ASN A 82 3.30 -14.01 -3.74
CA ASN A 82 3.86 -13.23 -2.62
C ASN A 82 5.29 -12.73 -2.88
N GLU A 83 6.06 -13.40 -3.73
CA GLU A 83 7.38 -12.91 -4.15
C GLU A 83 7.28 -11.57 -4.90
N ILE A 84 6.32 -11.42 -5.81
CA ILE A 84 6.10 -10.18 -6.56
C ILE A 84 5.73 -9.04 -5.60
N LEU A 85 4.79 -9.31 -4.68
CA LEU A 85 4.35 -8.34 -3.68
C LEU A 85 5.52 -7.89 -2.79
N ARG A 86 6.40 -8.81 -2.38
CA ARG A 86 7.61 -8.49 -1.60
C ARG A 86 8.59 -7.62 -2.38
N ILE A 87 8.80 -7.89 -3.67
CA ILE A 87 9.70 -7.10 -4.52
C ILE A 87 9.21 -5.66 -4.63
N VAL A 88 7.93 -5.45 -4.99
CA VAL A 88 7.41 -4.09 -5.15
C VAL A 88 7.34 -3.33 -3.82
N ARG A 89 6.99 -4.03 -2.72
CA ARG A 89 7.00 -3.46 -1.37
C ARG A 89 8.41 -3.04 -0.96
N SER A 90 9.41 -3.90 -1.16
CA SER A 90 10.80 -3.58 -0.83
C SER A 90 11.34 -2.43 -1.68
N ARG A 91 10.95 -2.36 -2.97
CA ARG A 91 11.34 -1.24 -3.85
C ARG A 91 10.73 0.08 -3.38
N LEU A 92 9.44 0.10 -3.06
CA LEU A 92 8.77 1.27 -2.48
C LEU A 92 9.45 1.71 -1.17
N ALA A 93 9.77 0.79 -0.27
CA ALA A 93 10.44 1.11 0.99
C ALA A 93 11.78 1.83 0.75
N GLY A 94 12.54 1.39 -0.25
CA GLY A 94 13.78 2.04 -0.68
C GLY A 94 13.56 3.45 -1.23
N LEU A 95 12.50 3.69 -2.00
CA LEU A 95 12.17 5.01 -2.56
C LEU A 95 11.80 6.04 -1.50
N PHE A 96 11.17 5.60 -0.40
CA PHE A 96 10.84 6.48 0.73
C PHE A 96 12.01 6.71 1.70
N ALA A 97 13.15 6.04 1.49
CA ALA A 97 14.31 6.08 2.40
C ALA A 97 13.90 5.88 3.87
N LEU A 98 13.12 4.83 4.12
CA LEU A 98 12.59 4.57 5.46
C LEU A 98 13.72 4.38 6.49
N PRO A 99 13.53 4.82 7.75
CA PRO A 99 14.49 4.55 8.81
C PRO A 99 14.71 3.05 9.03
N ASN A 100 15.93 2.66 9.42
CA ASN A 100 16.36 1.25 9.49
C ASN A 100 15.43 0.37 10.36
N ASN A 101 14.91 0.92 11.46
CA ASN A 101 13.98 0.21 12.35
C ASN A 101 12.65 -0.17 11.69
N PHE A 102 12.35 0.38 10.51
CA PHE A 102 11.21 0.01 9.68
C PHE A 102 11.64 -0.72 8.41
N SER A 103 12.71 -0.27 7.72
CA SER A 103 13.13 -0.86 6.45
C SER A 103 13.53 -2.33 6.56
N ASP A 104 14.11 -2.74 7.69
CA ASP A 104 14.55 -4.12 7.94
C ASP A 104 13.41 -5.14 7.82
N TYR A 105 12.20 -4.76 8.23
CA TYR A 105 11.01 -5.60 8.09
C TYR A 105 10.58 -5.79 6.62
N TYR A 106 10.85 -4.80 5.77
CA TYR A 106 10.40 -4.77 4.37
C TYR A 106 11.45 -5.22 3.36
N HIS A 107 12.68 -5.50 3.80
CA HIS A 107 13.75 -5.95 2.92
C HIS A 107 13.48 -7.33 2.32
N THR A 108 13.89 -7.50 1.07
CA THR A 108 13.91 -8.79 0.36
C THR A 108 15.31 -9.06 -0.19
N SER A 109 15.71 -10.34 -0.22
CA SER A 109 16.96 -10.79 -0.85
C SER A 109 16.84 -10.94 -2.37
N SER A 110 15.60 -10.99 -2.90
CA SER A 110 15.35 -11.14 -4.33
C SER A 110 15.72 -9.86 -5.06
N ARG A 111 16.68 -9.97 -5.98
CA ARG A 111 17.14 -8.90 -6.86
C ARG A 111 16.61 -9.20 -8.25
N ASP A 112 15.87 -8.23 -8.80
CA ASP A 112 15.39 -8.18 -10.17
C ASP A 112 14.14 -9.02 -10.48
N SER A 113 13.01 -8.31 -10.45
CA SER A 113 11.87 -8.60 -11.30
C SER A 113 11.65 -7.39 -12.21
N SER A 114 11.26 -7.63 -13.47
CA SER A 114 10.76 -6.59 -14.37
C SER A 114 9.64 -5.76 -13.70
N LEU A 115 8.90 -6.37 -12.79
CA LEU A 115 7.82 -5.74 -12.02
C LEU A 115 8.33 -4.76 -10.96
N ALA A 116 9.61 -4.76 -10.59
CA ALA A 116 10.15 -3.73 -9.68
C ALA A 116 9.99 -2.31 -10.28
N SER A 117 10.08 -2.19 -11.62
CA SER A 117 9.88 -0.93 -12.32
C SER A 117 8.48 -0.33 -12.12
N ILE A 118 7.46 -1.17 -11.86
CA ILE A 118 6.10 -0.68 -11.62
C ILE A 118 6.01 0.13 -10.33
N ALA A 119 6.83 -0.19 -9.33
CA ALA A 119 6.89 0.57 -8.09
C ALA A 119 7.48 1.96 -8.33
N ASP A 120 8.51 2.07 -9.18
CA ASP A 120 9.07 3.36 -9.60
C ASP A 120 8.04 4.20 -10.36
N GLN A 121 7.35 3.60 -11.33
CA GLN A 121 6.27 4.27 -12.07
C GLN A 121 5.16 4.72 -11.11
N PHE A 122 4.67 3.84 -10.24
CA PHE A 122 3.63 4.17 -9.28
C PHE A 122 4.03 5.29 -8.30
N PHE A 123 5.31 5.39 -7.97
CA PHE A 123 5.84 6.42 -7.07
C PHE A 123 6.03 7.77 -7.78
N PHE A 124 6.68 7.79 -8.95
CA PHE A 124 7.08 9.02 -9.64
C PHE A 124 6.08 9.49 -10.71
N ASP A 125 5.56 8.58 -11.52
CA ASP A 125 4.64 8.90 -12.62
C ASP A 125 3.71 7.72 -12.94
N VAL A 126 2.59 7.65 -12.21
CA VAL A 126 1.64 6.54 -12.32
C VAL A 126 1.00 6.45 -13.70
N ARG A 127 0.97 7.55 -14.47
CA ARG A 127 0.42 7.57 -15.84
C ARG A 127 1.32 6.86 -16.85
N SER A 128 2.59 6.64 -16.51
CA SER A 128 3.52 5.90 -17.36
C SER A 128 3.23 4.39 -17.40
N ILE A 129 2.36 3.87 -16.53
CA ILE A 129 1.90 2.47 -16.58
C ILE A 129 0.97 2.33 -17.80
N SER A 130 1.49 1.74 -18.87
CA SER A 130 0.78 1.65 -20.15
C SER A 130 -0.29 0.56 -20.16
N LYS A 131 -1.17 0.60 -21.16
CA LYS A 131 -2.16 -0.47 -21.38
C LYS A 131 -1.47 -1.79 -21.70
N GLU A 132 -0.40 -1.76 -22.48
CA GLU A 132 0.39 -2.94 -22.88
C GLU A 132 1.06 -3.57 -21.66
N GLN A 133 1.62 -2.75 -20.77
CA GLN A 133 2.20 -3.24 -19.52
C GLN A 133 1.14 -3.88 -18.62
N ARG A 134 -0.05 -3.27 -18.49
CA ARG A 134 -1.18 -3.88 -17.77
C ARG A 134 -1.59 -5.21 -18.39
N SER A 135 -1.75 -5.26 -19.72
CA SER A 135 -2.10 -6.50 -20.42
C SER A 135 -1.05 -7.58 -20.17
N SER A 136 0.25 -7.24 -20.25
CA SER A 136 1.34 -8.18 -19.96
C SER A 136 1.27 -8.73 -18.54
N ILE A 137 0.94 -7.90 -17.55
CA ILE A 137 0.78 -8.35 -16.16
C ILE A 137 -0.44 -9.25 -16.02
N VAL A 138 -1.56 -8.91 -16.68
CA VAL A 138 -2.77 -9.75 -16.69
C VAL A 138 -2.49 -11.10 -17.34
N ASP A 139 -1.70 -11.14 -18.40
CA ASP A 139 -1.30 -12.39 -19.06
C ASP A 139 -0.41 -13.27 -18.15
N GLU A 140 0.36 -12.66 -17.25
CA GLU A 140 1.27 -13.36 -16.33
C GLU A 140 0.60 -13.83 -15.03
N ILE A 141 -0.16 -12.96 -14.36
CA ILE A 141 -0.72 -13.20 -13.02
C ILE A 141 -2.25 -13.05 -12.94
N GLY A 142 -2.93 -12.84 -14.07
CA GLY A 142 -4.37 -12.66 -14.13
C GLY A 142 -4.85 -11.28 -13.67
N LEU A 143 -6.15 -11.02 -13.87
CA LEU A 143 -6.79 -9.75 -13.50
C LEU A 143 -6.80 -9.53 -11.98
N ASP A 144 -7.13 -10.58 -11.22
CA ASP A 144 -7.13 -10.51 -9.76
C ASP A 144 -5.71 -10.30 -9.21
N GLY A 145 -4.70 -10.85 -9.88
CA GLY A 145 -3.29 -10.61 -9.56
C GLY A 145 -2.87 -9.17 -9.81
N LEU A 146 -3.27 -8.58 -10.94
CA LEU A 146 -3.07 -7.16 -11.21
C LEU A 146 -3.75 -6.29 -10.13
N LEU A 147 -4.99 -6.62 -9.73
CA LEU A 147 -5.70 -5.88 -8.69
C LEU A 147 -4.96 -5.95 -7.35
N ASN A 148 -4.56 -7.14 -6.91
CA ASN A 148 -3.80 -7.31 -5.67
C ASN A 148 -2.44 -6.59 -5.71
N LEU A 149 -1.76 -6.62 -6.86
CA LEU A 149 -0.53 -5.86 -7.07
C LEU A 149 -0.77 -4.35 -6.88
N MET A 150 -1.84 -3.81 -7.46
CA MET A 150 -2.19 -2.40 -7.31
C MET A 150 -2.61 -2.04 -5.89
N ILE A 151 -3.35 -2.91 -5.20
CA ILE A 151 -3.69 -2.74 -3.79
C ILE A 151 -2.41 -2.71 -2.94
N CYS A 152 -1.48 -3.63 -3.18
CA CYS A 152 -0.19 -3.65 -2.50
C CYS A 152 0.59 -2.34 -2.69
N LEU A 153 0.70 -1.84 -3.93
CA LEU A 153 1.35 -0.57 -4.23
C LEU A 153 0.68 0.60 -3.50
N ALA A 154 -0.65 0.70 -3.57
CA ALA A 154 -1.42 1.77 -2.93
C ALA A 154 -1.31 1.73 -1.40
N LEU A 155 -1.43 0.53 -0.82
CA LEU A 155 -1.38 0.32 0.62
C LEU A 155 -0.01 0.72 1.18
N TYR A 156 1.07 0.20 0.59
CA TYR A 156 2.43 0.48 1.10
C TYR A 156 2.95 1.86 0.72
N ASP A 157 2.54 2.45 -0.41
CA ASP A 157 2.78 3.87 -0.67
C ASP A 157 2.17 4.74 0.42
N GLY A 158 0.93 4.44 0.84
CA GLY A 158 0.27 5.12 1.95
C GLY A 158 1.00 4.91 3.28
N ALA A 159 1.31 3.65 3.62
CA ALA A 159 2.00 3.29 4.86
C ALA A 159 3.36 4.01 4.98
N PHE A 160 4.16 3.99 3.92
CA PHE A 160 5.52 4.51 3.92
C PHE A 160 5.54 6.04 3.94
N ARG A 161 4.55 6.71 3.33
CA ARG A 161 4.33 8.16 3.53
C ARG A 161 4.08 8.49 5.00
N VAL A 162 3.22 7.72 5.67
CA VAL A 162 2.90 7.95 7.09
C VAL A 162 4.13 7.70 7.97
N ILE A 163 4.85 6.61 7.75
CA ILE A 163 6.10 6.30 8.47
C ILE A 163 7.12 7.42 8.28
N SER A 164 7.35 7.84 7.03
CA SER A 164 8.29 8.91 6.69
C SER A 164 7.89 10.23 7.36
N ALA A 165 6.63 10.64 7.24
CA ALA A 165 6.11 11.88 7.84
C ALA A 165 6.21 11.90 9.37
N ILE A 166 5.84 10.79 10.04
CA ILE A 166 5.93 10.69 11.51
C ILE A 166 7.40 10.71 11.94
N SER A 167 8.27 9.97 11.26
CA SER A 167 9.71 9.93 11.59
C SER A 167 10.36 11.30 11.41
N SER A 168 9.98 12.06 10.37
CA SER A 168 10.41 13.44 10.19
C SER A 168 9.90 14.34 11.31
N LEU A 169 8.62 14.24 11.69
CA LEU A 169 8.05 15.03 12.78
C LEU A 169 8.78 14.72 14.10
N GLU A 170 8.98 13.46 14.45
CA GLU A 170 9.72 13.07 15.67
C GLU A 170 11.14 13.66 15.69
N ALA A 171 11.83 13.72 14.55
CA ALA A 171 13.15 14.33 14.45
C ALA A 171 13.16 15.87 14.60
N TYR A 172 12.04 16.55 14.35
CA TYR A 172 11.92 18.02 14.48
C TYR A 172 11.54 18.48 15.90
N TRP A 173 11.00 17.58 16.74
CA TRP A 173 10.54 17.90 18.10
C TRP A 173 11.49 17.39 19.21
N ILE A 174 12.66 16.87 18.84
CA ILE A 174 13.80 16.55 19.72
C ILE A 174 14.89 17.61 19.49
#